data_AF-A0A5K7YQ75-F1
#
_entry.id   AF-A0A5K7YQ75-F1
#
_cell.length_a   1.000
_cell.length_b   1.000
_cell.length_c   1.000
_cell.angle_alpha   90.00
_cell.angle_beta   90.00
_cell.angle_gamma   90.00
#
_symmetry.space_group_name_H-M   'P 1'
#
loop_
_entity.id
_entity.type
_entity.pdbx_description
1 polymer ?
#
loop_
_entity_poly.entity_id
_entity_poly.type
_entity_poly.pdbx_seq_one_letter_code
_entity_poly.pdbx_strand_id
1 'polypeptide(L)'
;MALELAERRDVDFVLYEQLGLDELIKHERFAAFNKKTLDLIITEARRLAVKELLPANGPGDKEGCTFSGGTVKVPEAYRRIFELYREGRRT
;
A
#
# COMPACT_ATOMS: atom_id res chain seq x y z
N MET A 1 -10.63 -8.74 -18.35
CA MET A 1 -10.47 -8.34 -16.93
C MET A 1 -9.10 -8.86 -16.51
N ALA A 2 -8.13 -8.06 -16.09
CA ALA A 2 -8.22 -7.15 -14.97
C ALA A 2 -7.16 -6.03 -15.07
N LEU A 3 -7.63 -4.79 -15.19
CA LEU A 3 -6.96 -3.59 -14.71
C LEU A 3 -7.50 -3.34 -13.28
N GLU A 4 -7.33 -4.30 -12.37
CA GLU A 4 -7.97 -4.23 -11.04
C GLU A 4 -7.29 -3.20 -10.11
N LEU A 5 -6.03 -2.84 -10.39
CA LEU A 5 -5.23 -1.88 -9.63
C LEU A 5 -4.28 -1.14 -10.58
N ALA A 6 -3.69 -0.03 -10.10
CA ALA A 6 -2.74 0.78 -10.87
C ALA A 6 -1.62 -0.08 -11.49
N GLU A 7 -1.35 0.15 -12.78
CA GLU A 7 -0.30 -0.57 -13.48
C GLU A 7 1.07 -0.16 -12.95
N ARG A 8 1.94 -1.14 -12.71
CA ARG A 8 3.28 -0.88 -12.18
C ARG A 8 4.07 0.06 -13.09
N ARG A 9 3.92 -0.08 -14.41
CA ARG A 9 4.64 0.76 -15.37
C ARG A 9 4.23 2.23 -15.27
N ASP A 10 2.96 2.51 -15.07
CA ASP A 10 2.46 3.88 -14.94
C ASP A 10 2.94 4.54 -13.63
N VAL A 11 2.92 3.78 -12.53
CA VAL A 11 3.51 4.23 -11.26
C VAL A 11 5.00 4.52 -11.39
N ASP A 12 5.76 3.62 -12.05
CA ASP A 12 7.19 3.83 -12.28
C ASP A 12 7.45 5.03 -13.19
N PHE A 13 6.62 5.26 -14.21
CA PHE A 13 6.70 6.44 -15.07
C PHE A 13 6.51 7.73 -14.26
N VAL A 14 5.44 7.81 -13.45
CA VAL A 14 5.19 8.99 -12.63
C VAL A 14 6.34 9.24 -11.65
N LEU A 15 6.81 8.20 -10.95
CA LEU A 15 7.85 8.35 -9.94
C LEU A 15 9.22 8.69 -10.54
N TYR A 16 9.67 7.94 -11.54
CA TYR A 16 11.03 8.07 -12.06
C TYR A 16 11.15 9.08 -13.19
N GLU A 17 10.20 9.11 -14.13
CA GLU A 17 10.29 9.91 -15.35
C GLU A 17 9.67 11.30 -15.15
N GLN A 18 8.49 11.39 -14.54
CA GLN A 18 7.81 12.67 -14.34
C GLN A 18 8.30 13.43 -13.10
N LEU A 19 8.49 12.73 -11.97
CA LEU A 19 8.89 13.35 -10.70
C LEU A 19 10.40 13.28 -10.42
N GLY A 20 11.17 12.55 -11.23
CA GLY A 20 12.62 12.49 -11.10
C GLY A 20 13.09 11.87 -9.78
N LEU A 21 12.42 10.81 -9.30
CA LEU A 21 12.74 10.17 -8.01
C LEU A 21 14.21 9.72 -7.91
N ASP A 22 14.80 9.28 -9.01
CA ASP A 22 16.23 8.91 -9.09
C ASP A 22 17.17 10.10 -8.78
N GLU A 23 16.76 11.33 -9.06
CA GLU A 23 17.50 12.54 -8.69
C GLU A 23 17.20 12.97 -7.24
N LEU A 24 15.94 12.85 -6.82
CA LEU A 24 15.52 13.24 -5.46
C LEU A 24 16.29 12.47 -4.39
N ILE A 25 16.50 11.17 -4.58
CA ILE A 25 17.15 10.31 -3.60
C ILE A 25 18.66 10.53 -3.46
N LYS A 26 19.27 11.34 -4.36
CA LYS A 26 20.68 11.74 -4.24
C LYS A 26 20.89 12.81 -3.16
N HIS A 27 19.84 13.49 -2.73
CA HIS A 27 19.94 14.50 -1.67
C HIS A 27 20.22 13.83 -0.32
N GLU A 28 21.09 14.43 0.50
CA GLU A 28 21.56 13.85 1.78
C GLU A 28 20.42 13.41 2.71
N ARG A 29 19.34 14.21 2.75
CA ARG A 29 18.08 13.89 3.46
C ARG A 29 17.50 12.50 3.16
N PHE A 30 17.78 11.95 1.98
CA PHE A 30 17.25 10.66 1.51
C PHE A 30 18.33 9.59 1.30
N ALA A 31 19.56 9.81 1.82
CA ALA A 31 20.70 8.91 1.60
C ALA A 31 20.48 7.45 2.06
N ALA A 32 19.50 7.21 2.94
CA ALA A 32 19.08 5.87 3.36
C ALA A 32 18.35 5.08 2.27
N PHE A 33 17.85 5.75 1.22
CA PHE A 33 17.10 5.15 0.14
C PHE A 33 17.94 5.06 -1.12
N ASN A 34 17.90 3.89 -1.77
CA ASN A 34 18.39 3.70 -3.12
C ASN A 34 17.26 3.13 -3.99
N LYS A 35 17.45 3.18 -5.32
CA LYS A 35 16.45 2.70 -6.29
C LYS A 35 15.95 1.29 -6.00
N LYS A 36 16.85 0.36 -5.69
CA LYS A 36 16.49 -1.04 -5.38
C LYS A 36 15.60 -1.14 -4.14
N THR A 37 15.88 -0.36 -3.09
CA THR A 37 15.05 -0.31 -1.88
C THR A 37 13.67 0.26 -2.20
N LEU A 38 13.58 1.32 -3.00
CA LEU A 38 12.30 1.92 -3.40
C LEU A 38 11.47 0.96 -4.26
N ASP A 39 12.10 0.31 -5.24
CA ASP A 39 11.45 -0.69 -6.09
C ASP A 39 10.89 -1.86 -5.29
N LEU A 40 11.60 -2.28 -4.24
CA LEU A 40 11.13 -3.30 -3.30
C LEU A 40 9.91 -2.82 -2.51
N ILE A 41 9.96 -1.59 -1.95
CA ILE A 41 8.84 -0.99 -1.21
C ILE A 41 7.57 -0.94 -2.08
N ILE A 42 7.70 -0.46 -3.33
CA ILE A 42 6.56 -0.37 -4.27
C ILE A 42 6.02 -1.77 -4.58
N THR A 43 6.90 -2.76 -4.72
CA THR A 43 6.50 -4.15 -4.98
C THR A 43 5.73 -4.76 -3.83
N GLU A 44 6.22 -4.63 -2.60
CA GLU A 44 5.54 -5.19 -1.41
C GLU A 44 4.22 -4.46 -1.12
N ALA A 45 4.17 -3.13 -1.30
CA ALA A 45 2.93 -2.37 -1.21
C ALA A 45 1.89 -2.88 -2.23
N ARG A 46 2.29 -3.11 -3.49
CA ARG A 46 1.41 -3.68 -4.51
C ARG A 46 0.96 -5.10 -4.15
N ARG A 47 1.85 -5.93 -3.62
CA ARG A 47 1.52 -7.31 -3.21
C ARG A 47 0.46 -7.31 -2.11
N LEU A 48 0.61 -6.46 -1.09
CA LEU A 48 -0.39 -6.30 -0.03
C LEU A 48 -1.74 -5.82 -0.60
N ALA A 49 -1.70 -4.85 -1.52
CA ALA A 49 -2.91 -4.34 -2.17
C ALA A 49 -3.67 -5.41 -2.97
N VAL A 50 -2.96 -6.19 -3.80
CA VAL A 50 -3.57 -7.22 -4.65
C VAL A 50 -4.05 -8.42 -3.82
N LYS A 51 -3.24 -8.89 -2.86
CA LYS A 51 -3.51 -10.17 -2.17
C LYS A 51 -4.47 -10.02 -0.99
N GLU A 52 -4.46 -8.87 -0.32
CA GLU A 52 -5.21 -8.69 0.92
C GLU A 52 -6.29 -7.61 0.79
N LEU A 53 -5.94 -6.38 0.37
CA LEU A 53 -6.90 -5.26 0.33
C LEU A 53 -8.00 -5.45 -0.71
N LEU A 54 -7.64 -5.84 -1.93
CA LEU A 54 -8.60 -5.97 -3.03
C LEU A 54 -9.69 -7.03 -2.74
N PRO A 55 -9.37 -8.25 -2.26
CA PRO A 55 -10.39 -9.22 -1.85
C PRO A 55 -11.25 -8.76 -0.67
N ALA A 56 -10.71 -7.96 0.24
CA ALA A 56 -11.44 -7.47 1.40
C ALA A 56 -12.36 -6.29 1.10
N ASN A 57 -12.17 -5.59 -0.03
CA ASN A 57 -12.92 -4.38 -0.34
C ASN A 57 -14.44 -4.63 -0.42
N GLY A 58 -14.86 -5.67 -1.16
CA GLY A 58 -16.28 -6.00 -1.30
C GLY A 58 -16.95 -6.45 0.01
N PRO A 59 -16.38 -7.42 0.75
CA PRO A 59 -16.88 -7.80 2.08
C PRO A 59 -16.89 -6.64 3.08
N GLY A 60 -15.82 -5.85 3.11
CA GLY A 60 -15.67 -4.72 4.03
C GLY A 60 -16.70 -3.61 3.77
N ASP A 61 -16.99 -3.31 2.51
CA ASP A 61 -18.05 -2.35 2.14
C ASP A 61 -19.44 -2.84 2.54
N LYS A 62 -19.73 -4.13 2.28
CA LYS A 62 -21.02 -4.74 2.64
C LYS A 62 -21.28 -4.78 4.14
N GLU A 63 -20.26 -5.09 4.94
CA GLU A 63 -20.38 -5.13 6.40
C GLU A 63 -20.46 -3.72 7.00
N GLY A 64 -19.62 -2.80 6.52
CA GLY A 64 -19.53 -1.44 7.02
C GLY A 64 -19.03 -1.33 8.47
N CYS A 65 -18.81 -0.11 8.93
CA CYS A 65 -18.49 0.14 10.33
C CYS A 65 -19.77 0.19 11.17
N THR A 66 -19.72 -0.35 12.39
CA THR A 66 -20.83 -0.24 13.36
C THR A 66 -20.42 0.60 14.56
N PHE A 67 -21.31 1.46 15.03
CA PHE A 67 -21.09 2.26 16.24
C PHE A 67 -22.01 1.76 17.35
N SER A 68 -21.43 1.47 18.52
CA SER A 68 -22.19 1.03 19.70
C SER A 68 -21.49 1.47 20.98
N GLY A 69 -22.22 2.13 21.87
CA GLY A 69 -21.75 2.49 23.21
C GLY A 69 -20.46 3.33 23.21
N GLY A 70 -20.29 4.25 22.24
CA GLY A 70 -19.08 5.08 22.14
C GLY A 70 -17.91 4.41 21.41
N THR A 71 -18.05 3.17 20.96
CA THR A 71 -17.00 2.42 20.24
C THR A 71 -17.39 2.17 18.79
N VAL A 72 -16.44 2.34 17.86
CA VAL A 72 -16.59 1.95 16.46
C VAL A 72 -15.95 0.58 16.25
N LYS A 73 -16.70 -0.36 15.67
CA LYS A 73 -16.18 -1.64 15.19
C LYS A 73 -16.03 -1.59 13.68
N VAL A 74 -14.83 -1.91 13.22
CA VAL A 74 -14.48 -2.05 11.80
C VAL A 74 -14.81 -3.46 11.30
N PRO A 75 -15.06 -3.64 9.99
CA PRO A 75 -15.29 -4.95 9.40
C PRO A 75 -14.19 -5.96 9.72
N GLU A 76 -14.57 -7.22 9.94
CA GLU A 76 -13.63 -8.28 10.29
C GLU A 76 -12.59 -8.51 9.17
N ALA A 77 -13.01 -8.31 7.92
CA ALA A 77 -12.17 -8.42 6.72
C ALA A 77 -10.89 -7.56 6.78
N TYR A 78 -10.89 -6.45 7.53
CA TYR A 78 -9.74 -5.56 7.62
C TYR A 78 -8.78 -5.87 8.79
N ARG A 79 -9.16 -6.71 9.76
CA ARG A 79 -8.34 -6.94 10.98
C ARG A 79 -6.99 -7.56 10.66
N ARG A 80 -6.98 -8.69 9.95
CA ARG A 80 -5.74 -9.37 9.54
C ARG A 80 -4.86 -8.46 8.65
N ILE A 81 -5.49 -7.69 7.78
CA ILE A 81 -4.77 -6.76 6.89
C ILE A 81 -4.05 -5.69 7.71
N PHE A 82 -4.71 -5.18 8.75
CA PHE A 82 -4.11 -4.21 9.65
C PHE A 82 -2.93 -4.80 10.45
N GLU A 83 -3.00 -6.08 10.83
CA GLU A 83 -1.88 -6.79 11.45
C GLU A 83 -0.70 -6.90 10.49
N LEU A 84 -0.92 -7.38 9.26
CA LEU A 84 0.10 -7.47 8.22
C LEU A 84 0.74 -6.10 7.92
N TYR A 85 -0.07 -5.04 7.86
CA TYR A 85 0.41 -3.67 7.67
C TYR A 85 1.28 -3.17 8.84
N ARG A 86 0.95 -3.59 10.09
CA ARG A 86 1.77 -3.26 11.26
C ARG A 86 3.08 -4.04 11.29
N GLU A 87 3.06 -5.30 10.88
CA GLU A 87 4.25 -6.14 10.81
C GLU A 87 5.22 -5.67 9.73
N GLY A 88 4.72 -5.27 8.56
CA GLY A 88 5.54 -4.70 7.47
C GLY A 88 6.24 -3.39 7.83
N ARG A 89 5.86 -2.73 8.93
CA ARG A 89 6.57 -1.54 9.48
C ARG A 89 7.78 -1.87 10.36
N ARG A 90 8.00 -3.15 10.70
CA ARG A 90 9.06 -3.58 11.64
C ARG A 90 10.35 -4.06 10.97
N THR A 91 10.43 -4.07 9.65
CA THR A 91 11.64 -4.35 8.85
C THR A 91 12.16 -3.09 8.20
#